data_AF-A0A561DNN5-F1
#
_entry.id   AF-A0A561DNN5-F1
#
_cell.length_a   1.000
_cell.length_b   1.000
_cell.length_c   1.000
_cell.angle_alpha   90.00
_cell.angle_beta   90.00
_cell.angle_gamma   90.00
#
_symmetry.space_group_name_H-M   'P 1'
#
loop_
_entity.id
_entity.type
_entity.pdbx_description
1 polymer ?
#
loop_
_entity_poly.entity_id
_entity_poly.type
_entity_poly.pdbx_seq_one_letter_code
_entity_poly.pdbx_strand_id
1 'polypeptide(L)'
;MVNEISIKDKKHTLKGTLARGAVFARSKVIEVLTENDEKWYLIYYKNTLVYGAKLDHIEEGTFIQMVFTEGIVLDSSHPVLAALMPHLSVTIPAKSKLFSHLQLHFPLQEVAFIATTLDAFYEKEQLISLLDKVYFHFKRSGKFLKSFQVVQLLHDFSPSLKSAKERLDSHEFNPYHLIYHSKDLPSLYEKDPLFVELHCFRHRSQHKEREFLLNKQDGLVALLLWLELPDAGEVEKYTEIALQFITMEDWILLLSQVHINPFSYLFEAKTTLEKMLQAGRVENAALCLFPFTEDLPSTYDDLLEQIWEKSDPDFVLAHISEWILALKHLPDNHPHHQWEEKLFQLSVKLLDLYDLPSVEEKLLAFQRVFPTSEVIRKIKEMAALVEDPDRMMTLGDYYAEFKQYDKAIDCFAWEMELQPQNPSPIRKISKMYQFKGLVKEAAAYQQILNHLPSNQHLG
;
A
#
# COMPACT_ATOMS: atom_id res chain seq x y z
N MET A 1 10.75 1.45 -8.86
CA MET A 1 11.89 0.60 -8.47
C MET A 1 11.93 -0.65 -9.34
N VAL A 2 13.10 -1.21 -9.58
CA VAL A 2 13.24 -2.43 -10.41
C VAL A 2 12.96 -3.64 -9.51
N ASN A 3 11.76 -4.22 -9.64
CA ASN A 3 11.37 -5.46 -8.97
C ASN A 3 11.74 -6.70 -9.80
N GLU A 4 12.63 -6.56 -10.77
CA GLU A 4 13.07 -7.66 -11.65
C GLU A 4 14.31 -8.35 -11.09
N ILE A 5 14.33 -9.67 -11.23
CA ILE A 5 15.46 -10.52 -10.86
C ILE A 5 15.79 -11.50 -11.99
N SER A 6 17.10 -11.77 -12.15
CA SER A 6 17.62 -12.83 -13.00
C SER A 6 18.04 -14.04 -12.17
N ILE A 7 17.41 -15.19 -12.39
CA ILE A 7 17.71 -16.46 -11.73
C ILE A 7 18.47 -17.36 -12.69
N LYS A 8 19.72 -17.70 -12.34
CA LYS A 8 20.52 -18.68 -13.08
C LYS A 8 20.43 -20.05 -12.41
N ASP A 9 19.73 -20.98 -13.06
CA ASP A 9 19.70 -22.40 -12.69
C ASP A 9 20.41 -23.24 -13.75
N LYS A 10 21.52 -23.87 -13.35
CA LYS A 10 22.41 -24.64 -14.24
C LYS A 10 22.86 -23.82 -15.47
N LYS A 11 22.30 -24.13 -16.65
CA LYS A 11 22.61 -23.47 -17.93
C LYS A 11 21.54 -22.48 -18.38
N HIS A 12 20.40 -22.42 -17.67
CA HIS A 12 19.29 -21.56 -18.02
C HIS A 12 19.29 -20.32 -17.14
N THR A 13 18.92 -19.20 -17.74
CA THR A 13 18.69 -17.94 -17.04
C THR A 13 17.25 -17.55 -17.25
N LEU A 14 16.53 -17.38 -16.15
CA LEU A 14 15.13 -17.00 -16.10
C LEU A 14 15.05 -15.58 -15.57
N LYS A 15 14.12 -14.80 -16.12
CA LYS A 15 13.74 -13.51 -15.54
C LYS A 15 12.43 -13.67 -14.79
N GLY A 16 12.29 -12.91 -13.72
CA GLY A 16 11.06 -12.85 -12.96
C GLY A 16 10.92 -11.54 -12.20
N THR A 17 9.73 -11.34 -11.64
CA THR A 17 9.38 -10.21 -10.80
C THR A 17 9.16 -10.67 -9.37
N LEU A 18 9.48 -9.81 -8.41
CA LEU A 18 9.23 -10.08 -7.00
C LEU A 18 7.73 -10.00 -6.71
N ALA A 19 7.16 -11.13 -6.28
CA ALA A 19 5.76 -11.20 -5.89
C ALA A 19 5.57 -10.77 -4.43
N ARG A 20 6.40 -11.31 -3.54
CA ARG A 20 6.45 -10.96 -2.12
C ARG A 20 7.75 -11.46 -1.49
N GLY A 21 8.09 -10.92 -0.34
CA GLY A 21 9.24 -11.35 0.44
C GLY A 21 8.95 -11.29 1.93
N ALA A 22 9.59 -12.15 2.69
CA ALA A 22 9.39 -12.22 4.13
C ALA A 22 10.71 -12.36 4.88
N VAL A 23 10.81 -11.67 6.01
CA VAL A 23 11.95 -11.72 6.93
C VAL A 23 11.55 -12.51 8.16
N PHE A 24 12.40 -13.45 8.57
CA PHE A 24 12.23 -14.22 9.79
C PHE A 24 13.58 -14.38 10.50
N ALA A 25 13.80 -13.56 11.52
CA ALA A 25 15.08 -13.42 12.21
C ALA A 25 16.26 -13.25 11.20
N ARG A 26 17.15 -14.25 11.10
CA ARG A 26 18.32 -14.24 10.20
C ARG A 26 18.03 -14.73 8.79
N SER A 27 16.83 -15.24 8.55
CA SER A 27 16.41 -15.83 7.28
C SER A 27 15.51 -14.89 6.51
N LYS A 28 15.54 -15.01 5.18
CA LYS A 28 14.58 -14.35 4.29
C LYS A 28 14.07 -15.35 3.27
N VAL A 29 12.80 -15.25 2.93
CA VAL A 29 12.20 -16.01 1.83
C VAL A 29 11.66 -15.02 0.81
N ILE A 30 12.00 -15.21 -0.46
CA ILE A 30 11.57 -14.35 -1.55
C ILE A 30 10.82 -15.22 -2.56
N GLU A 31 9.58 -14.83 -2.87
CA GLU A 31 8.76 -15.42 -3.91
C GLU A 31 8.93 -14.60 -5.20
N VAL A 32 9.34 -15.27 -6.27
CA VAL A 32 9.56 -14.69 -7.60
C VAL A 32 8.58 -15.33 -8.57
N LEU A 33 7.87 -14.49 -9.31
CA LEU A 33 7.02 -14.91 -10.42
C LEU A 33 7.79 -14.76 -11.74
N THR A 34 7.98 -15.86 -12.46
CA THR A 34 8.68 -15.84 -13.76
C THR A 34 7.75 -15.42 -14.90
N GLU A 35 8.33 -15.12 -16.05
CA GLU A 35 7.57 -14.81 -17.29
C GLU A 35 6.60 -15.94 -17.71
N ASN A 36 6.83 -17.17 -17.25
CA ASN A 36 6.00 -18.34 -17.53
C ASN A 36 4.97 -18.63 -16.41
N ASP A 37 4.71 -17.67 -15.52
CA ASP A 37 3.81 -17.82 -14.36
C ASP A 37 4.26 -18.91 -13.36
N GLU A 38 5.55 -19.28 -13.40
CA GLU A 38 6.12 -20.22 -12.44
C GLU A 38 6.57 -19.50 -11.17
N LYS A 39 6.26 -20.09 -10.01
CA LYS A 39 6.65 -19.57 -8.70
C LYS A 39 7.98 -20.17 -8.25
N TRP A 40 8.95 -19.31 -8.04
CA TRP A 40 10.27 -19.64 -7.50
C TRP A 40 10.41 -19.12 -6.09
N TYR A 41 10.98 -19.94 -5.22
CA TYR A 41 11.24 -19.59 -3.82
C TYR A 41 12.73 -19.57 -3.57
N LEU A 42 13.23 -18.42 -3.11
CA LEU A 42 14.63 -18.20 -2.78
C LEU A 42 14.79 -18.03 -1.28
N ILE A 43 15.63 -18.86 -0.65
CA ILE A 43 15.92 -18.80 0.79
C ILE A 43 17.30 -18.19 0.99
N TYR A 44 17.33 -17.13 1.79
CA TYR A 44 18.55 -16.47 2.23
C TYR A 44 18.75 -16.67 3.72
N TYR A 45 20.02 -16.69 4.12
CA TYR A 45 20.44 -16.64 5.51
C TYR A 45 21.60 -15.66 5.65
N LYS A 46 21.47 -14.67 6.54
CA LYS A 46 22.43 -13.56 6.71
C LYS A 46 22.81 -12.90 5.37
N ASN A 47 21.81 -12.54 4.57
CA ASN A 47 21.95 -11.95 3.23
C ASN A 47 22.69 -12.80 2.18
N THR A 48 22.98 -14.07 2.47
CA THR A 48 23.57 -15.00 1.49
C THR A 48 22.50 -15.94 0.97
N LEU A 49 22.41 -16.11 -0.34
CA LEU A 49 21.50 -17.09 -0.93
C LEU A 49 21.95 -18.49 -0.50
N VAL A 50 21.07 -19.21 0.20
CA VAL A 50 21.28 -20.60 0.58
C VAL A 50 20.88 -21.49 -0.59
N TYR A 51 19.64 -21.38 -1.03
CA TYR A 51 19.09 -22.23 -2.09
C TYR A 51 17.83 -21.60 -2.67
N GLY A 52 17.39 -22.11 -3.82
CA GLY A 52 16.08 -21.78 -4.35
C GLY A 52 15.68 -22.70 -5.49
N ALA A 53 14.38 -22.90 -5.66
CA ALA A 53 13.82 -23.73 -6.71
C ALA A 53 12.38 -23.31 -7.01
N LYS A 54 11.87 -23.77 -8.16
CA LYS A 54 10.44 -23.76 -8.46
C LYS A 54 9.68 -24.67 -7.50
N LEU A 55 8.54 -24.21 -6.98
CA LEU A 55 7.56 -25.03 -6.27
C LEU A 55 6.17 -24.78 -6.85
N ASP A 56 5.40 -25.85 -7.08
CA ASP A 56 4.03 -25.73 -7.59
C ASP A 56 3.06 -25.27 -6.49
N HIS A 57 3.31 -25.68 -5.25
CA HIS A 57 2.60 -25.24 -4.06
C HIS A 57 3.53 -25.28 -2.83
N ILE A 58 3.19 -24.53 -1.78
CA ILE A 58 3.89 -24.55 -0.50
C ILE A 58 3.15 -25.53 0.41
N GLU A 59 3.83 -26.58 0.87
CA GLU A 59 3.27 -27.56 1.80
C GLU A 59 3.13 -26.98 3.21
N GLU A 60 2.05 -27.37 3.91
CA GLU A 60 1.78 -26.97 5.29
C GLU A 60 2.85 -27.50 6.25
N GLY A 61 3.29 -26.66 7.19
CA GLY A 61 4.32 -27.02 8.16
C GLY A 61 5.76 -26.92 7.62
N THR A 62 5.95 -26.52 6.36
CA THR A 62 7.27 -26.17 5.83
C THR A 62 7.75 -24.83 6.38
N PHE A 63 9.07 -24.63 6.40
CA PHE A 63 9.67 -23.36 6.79
C PHE A 63 9.17 -22.19 5.93
N ILE A 64 8.96 -22.39 4.63
CA ILE A 64 8.44 -21.35 3.73
C ILE A 64 7.04 -20.90 4.19
N GLN A 65 6.14 -21.84 4.49
CA GLN A 65 4.80 -21.52 5.00
C GLN A 65 4.87 -20.79 6.34
N MET A 66 5.72 -21.26 7.26
CA MET A 66 5.93 -20.62 8.56
C MET A 66 6.40 -19.16 8.39
N VAL A 67 7.40 -18.90 7.54
CA VAL A 67 7.95 -17.54 7.36
C VAL A 67 6.92 -16.57 6.77
N PHE A 68 6.07 -17.02 5.84
CA PHE A 68 4.99 -16.17 5.31
C PHE A 68 3.81 -16.01 6.28
N THR A 69 3.75 -16.78 7.36
CA THR A 69 2.67 -16.68 8.37
C THR A 69 3.14 -15.91 9.61
N GLU A 70 4.37 -16.14 10.06
CA GLU A 70 4.91 -15.61 11.32
C GLU A 70 5.99 -14.53 11.11
N GLY A 71 6.50 -14.37 9.89
CA GLY A 71 7.51 -13.37 9.52
C GLY A 71 6.95 -11.97 9.29
N ILE A 72 7.85 -11.05 8.97
CA ILE A 72 7.47 -9.71 8.47
C ILE A 72 7.35 -9.84 6.95
N VAL A 73 6.12 -9.81 6.43
CA VAL A 73 5.81 -10.04 5.02
C VAL A 73 5.62 -8.72 4.29
N LEU A 74 6.27 -8.59 3.14
CA LEU A 74 6.20 -7.45 2.24
C LEU A 74 5.65 -7.93 0.89
N ASP A 75 4.52 -7.35 0.47
CA ASP A 75 3.92 -7.63 -0.83
C ASP A 75 4.55 -6.78 -1.94
N SER A 76 4.21 -7.07 -3.20
CA SER A 76 4.76 -6.42 -4.41
C SER A 76 4.62 -4.90 -4.43
N SER A 77 3.66 -4.33 -3.70
CA SER A 77 3.43 -2.90 -3.57
C SER A 77 4.34 -2.22 -2.54
N HIS A 78 4.95 -2.99 -1.63
CA HIS A 78 5.75 -2.43 -0.55
C HIS A 78 7.08 -1.88 -1.09
N PRO A 79 7.40 -0.59 -0.87
CA PRO A 79 8.56 0.06 -1.51
C PRO A 79 9.90 -0.56 -1.09
N VAL A 80 9.97 -1.14 0.10
CA VAL A 80 11.19 -1.76 0.65
C VAL A 80 11.40 -3.19 0.14
N LEU A 81 10.46 -3.80 -0.61
CA LEU A 81 10.56 -5.21 -1.03
C LEU A 81 11.86 -5.50 -1.79
N ALA A 82 12.22 -4.64 -2.75
CA ALA A 82 13.44 -4.82 -3.55
C ALA A 82 14.71 -4.83 -2.69
N ALA A 83 14.72 -4.12 -1.55
CA ALA A 83 15.86 -4.07 -0.64
C ALA A 83 16.10 -5.40 0.09
N LEU A 84 15.12 -6.31 0.13
CA LEU A 84 15.33 -7.66 0.67
C LEU A 84 16.36 -8.44 -0.16
N MET A 85 16.55 -8.09 -1.43
CA MET A 85 17.53 -8.70 -2.32
C MET A 85 18.86 -7.94 -2.35
N PRO A 86 19.98 -8.56 -1.95
CA PRO A 86 21.29 -7.94 -2.09
C PRO A 86 21.74 -7.79 -3.54
N HIS A 87 21.25 -8.65 -4.44
CA HIS A 87 21.70 -8.76 -5.83
C HIS A 87 20.53 -9.02 -6.78
N LEU A 88 20.49 -8.29 -7.90
CA LEU A 88 19.48 -8.44 -8.96
C LEU A 88 19.70 -9.69 -9.84
N SER A 89 20.84 -10.37 -9.68
CA SER A 89 21.12 -11.63 -10.36
C SER A 89 21.62 -12.65 -9.34
N VAL A 90 21.03 -13.83 -9.36
CA VAL A 90 21.34 -14.91 -8.43
C VAL A 90 21.65 -16.20 -9.17
N THR A 91 22.55 -17.01 -8.61
CA THR A 91 22.86 -18.35 -9.15
C THR A 91 22.46 -19.40 -8.13
N ILE A 92 21.60 -20.33 -8.53
CA ILE A 92 21.13 -21.40 -7.67
C ILE A 92 22.27 -22.40 -7.42
N PRO A 93 22.66 -22.64 -6.15
CA PRO A 93 23.68 -23.64 -5.85
C PRO A 93 23.25 -25.05 -6.25
N ALA A 94 24.21 -25.92 -6.59
CA ALA A 94 23.90 -27.29 -6.95
C ALA A 94 23.42 -28.12 -5.75
N LYS A 95 22.20 -28.67 -5.82
CA LYS A 95 21.55 -29.46 -4.75
C LYS A 95 22.46 -30.54 -4.15
N SER A 96 23.24 -31.22 -4.98
CA SER A 96 24.10 -32.35 -4.58
C SER A 96 25.32 -31.96 -3.73
N LYS A 97 25.76 -30.69 -3.77
CA LYS A 97 26.94 -30.18 -3.04
C LYS A 97 26.60 -29.06 -2.07
N LEU A 98 25.32 -28.76 -1.89
CA LEU A 98 24.85 -27.61 -1.11
C LEU A 98 25.44 -27.60 0.30
N PHE A 99 25.23 -28.67 1.08
CA PHE A 99 25.68 -28.71 2.47
C PHE A 99 27.20 -28.64 2.63
N SER A 100 27.96 -29.27 1.74
CA SER A 100 29.43 -29.13 1.75
C SER A 100 29.88 -27.70 1.45
N HIS A 101 29.15 -26.98 0.59
CA HIS A 101 29.45 -25.59 0.28
C HIS A 101 29.08 -24.66 1.43
N LEU A 102 27.92 -24.87 2.07
CA LEU A 102 27.49 -24.09 3.24
C LEU A 102 28.50 -24.17 4.39
N GLN A 103 29.13 -25.32 4.60
CA GLN A 103 30.17 -25.51 5.62
C GLN A 103 31.45 -24.68 5.38
N LEU A 104 31.66 -24.15 4.17
CA LEU A 104 32.78 -23.25 3.89
C LEU A 104 32.54 -21.83 4.42
N HIS A 105 31.27 -21.44 4.58
CA HIS A 105 30.87 -20.07 4.90
C HIS A 105 30.21 -19.95 6.28
N PHE A 106 29.61 -21.04 6.78
CA PHE A 106 28.86 -21.04 8.03
C PHE A 106 29.39 -22.09 9.01
N PRO A 107 29.37 -21.81 10.33
CA PRO A 107 29.68 -22.81 11.33
C PRO A 107 28.65 -23.95 11.31
N LEU A 108 29.07 -25.16 11.67
CA LEU A 108 28.22 -26.36 11.59
C LEU A 108 26.85 -26.25 12.31
N GLN A 109 26.77 -25.48 13.40
CA GLN A 109 25.51 -25.21 14.10
C GLN A 109 24.55 -24.39 13.22
N GLU A 110 25.05 -23.35 12.54
CA GLU A 110 24.24 -22.57 11.62
C GLU A 110 23.91 -23.37 10.36
N VAL A 111 24.80 -24.23 9.88
CA VAL A 111 24.47 -25.17 8.79
C VAL A 111 23.35 -26.12 9.20
N ALA A 112 23.31 -26.58 10.46
CA ALA A 112 22.22 -27.41 10.97
C ALA A 112 20.88 -26.64 10.97
N PHE A 113 20.87 -25.37 11.38
CA PHE A 113 19.68 -24.52 11.29
C PHE A 113 19.27 -24.22 9.84
N ILE A 114 20.22 -23.86 8.97
CA ILE A 114 19.94 -23.64 7.55
C ILE A 114 19.34 -24.91 6.92
N ALA A 115 19.76 -26.10 7.34
CA ALA A 115 19.16 -27.33 6.84
C ALA A 115 17.67 -27.44 7.21
N THR A 116 17.24 -26.98 8.39
CA THR A 116 15.82 -27.00 8.78
C THR A 116 14.97 -26.03 7.98
N THR A 117 15.56 -25.07 7.26
CA THR A 117 14.82 -24.14 6.40
C THR A 117 14.59 -24.66 4.99
N LEU A 118 15.18 -25.80 4.63
CA LEU A 118 15.18 -26.36 3.27
C LEU A 118 14.20 -27.54 3.12
N ASP A 119 13.26 -27.68 4.04
CA ASP A 119 12.27 -28.76 4.10
C ASP A 119 11.27 -28.79 2.96
N ALA A 120 11.03 -27.65 2.31
CA ALA A 120 10.28 -27.59 1.06
C ALA A 120 11.06 -28.15 -0.17
N PHE A 121 12.37 -28.37 -0.04
CA PHE A 121 13.23 -28.79 -1.16
C PHE A 121 13.91 -30.15 -0.94
N TYR A 122 13.91 -30.68 0.27
CA TYR A 122 14.59 -31.92 0.64
C TYR A 122 13.68 -32.80 1.47
N GLU A 123 13.81 -34.11 1.25
CA GLU A 123 13.11 -35.10 2.08
C GLU A 123 13.48 -34.93 3.56
N LYS A 124 12.48 -35.03 4.43
CA LYS A 124 12.65 -34.80 5.87
C LYS A 124 13.72 -35.72 6.48
N GLU A 125 13.80 -36.97 6.05
CA GLU A 125 14.79 -37.95 6.51
C GLU A 125 16.22 -37.55 6.14
N GLN A 126 16.42 -36.91 4.98
CA GLN A 126 17.74 -36.44 4.56
C GLN A 126 18.24 -35.31 5.48
N LEU A 127 17.34 -34.39 5.84
CA LEU A 127 17.63 -33.30 6.75
C LEU A 127 17.88 -33.81 8.18
N ILE A 128 17.04 -34.73 8.68
CA ILE A 128 17.25 -35.40 9.98
C ILE A 128 18.62 -36.09 10.02
N SER A 129 18.98 -36.84 8.98
CA SER A 129 20.28 -37.52 8.89
C SER A 129 21.46 -36.55 8.94
N LEU A 130 21.32 -35.37 8.32
CA LEU A 130 22.33 -34.33 8.36
C LEU A 130 22.48 -33.75 9.77
N LEU A 131 21.37 -33.39 10.42
CA LEU A 131 21.38 -32.87 11.80
C LEU A 131 21.98 -33.90 12.77
N ASP A 132 21.65 -35.19 12.61
CA ASP A 132 22.23 -36.28 13.39
C ASP A 132 23.75 -36.35 13.24
N LYS A 133 24.28 -36.20 12.02
CA LYS A 133 25.73 -36.18 11.78
C LYS A 133 26.40 -35.01 12.50
N VAL A 134 25.79 -33.83 12.46
CA VAL A 134 26.30 -32.63 13.16
C VAL A 134 26.25 -32.82 14.68
N TYR A 135 25.14 -33.36 15.21
CA TYR A 135 24.99 -33.68 16.62
C TYR A 135 26.09 -34.62 17.11
N PHE A 136 26.28 -35.76 16.44
CA PHE A 136 27.29 -36.74 16.83
C PHE A 136 28.71 -36.22 16.67
N HIS A 137 28.98 -35.36 15.68
CA HIS A 137 30.27 -34.70 15.54
C HIS A 137 30.61 -33.84 16.76
N PHE A 138 29.67 -33.00 17.22
CA PHE A 138 29.88 -32.18 18.42
C PHE A 138 29.98 -33.01 19.70
N LYS A 139 29.13 -34.04 19.83
CA LYS A 139 29.17 -34.94 20.99
C LYS A 139 30.51 -35.67 21.10
N ARG A 140 31.00 -36.25 20.01
CA ARG A 140 32.30 -36.96 19.98
C ARG A 140 33.51 -36.04 20.18
N SER A 141 33.38 -34.76 19.82
CA SER A 141 34.44 -33.76 20.04
C SER A 141 34.37 -33.08 21.42
N GLY A 142 33.49 -33.54 22.32
CA GLY A 142 33.34 -33.00 23.68
C GLY A 142 32.68 -31.62 23.73
N LYS A 143 32.11 -31.14 22.62
CA LYS A 143 31.43 -29.83 22.53
C LYS A 143 29.96 -29.96 22.92
N PHE A 144 29.70 -30.33 24.17
CA PHE A 144 28.38 -30.71 24.67
C PHE A 144 27.31 -29.63 24.49
N LEU A 145 27.61 -28.35 24.78
CA LEU A 145 26.69 -27.24 24.53
C LEU A 145 26.27 -27.18 23.05
N LYS A 146 27.21 -27.33 22.11
CA LYS A 146 26.89 -27.34 20.67
C LYS A 146 26.07 -28.54 20.25
N SER A 147 26.30 -29.70 20.88
CA SER A 147 25.46 -30.88 20.65
C SER A 147 24.05 -30.68 21.21
N PHE A 148 23.91 -30.00 22.35
CA PHE A 148 22.61 -29.63 22.91
C PHE A 148 21.84 -28.69 21.97
N GLN A 149 22.50 -27.66 21.46
CA GLN A 149 21.92 -26.73 20.48
C GLN A 149 21.39 -27.43 19.24
N VAL A 150 22.17 -28.38 18.69
CA VAL A 150 21.77 -29.12 17.48
C VAL A 150 20.63 -30.11 17.76
N VAL A 151 20.62 -30.78 18.92
CA VAL A 151 19.51 -31.69 19.27
C VAL A 151 18.22 -30.92 19.55
N GLN A 152 18.31 -29.70 20.08
CA GLN A 152 17.17 -28.81 20.23
C GLN A 152 16.60 -28.41 18.85
N LEU A 153 17.45 -28.00 17.91
CA LEU A 153 17.03 -27.74 16.52
C LEU A 153 16.37 -28.96 15.88
N LEU A 154 16.92 -30.16 16.11
CA LEU A 154 16.37 -31.40 15.58
C LEU A 154 14.99 -31.73 16.19
N HIS A 155 14.84 -31.52 17.50
CA HIS A 155 13.58 -31.72 18.20
C HIS A 155 12.52 -30.73 17.69
N ASP A 156 12.87 -29.46 17.52
CA ASP A 156 11.94 -28.43 17.02
C ASP A 156 11.55 -28.69 15.56
N PHE A 157 12.48 -29.15 14.72
CA PHE A 157 12.23 -29.50 13.32
C PHE A 157 11.38 -30.76 13.14
N SER A 158 11.54 -31.75 14.05
CA SER A 158 10.79 -33.00 14.00
C SER A 158 10.34 -33.44 15.38
N PRO A 159 9.30 -32.79 15.96
CA PRO A 159 8.84 -33.08 17.33
C PRO A 159 8.36 -34.51 17.54
N SER A 160 7.93 -35.19 16.48
CA SER A 160 7.52 -36.61 16.49
C SER A 160 8.70 -37.59 16.56
N LEU A 161 9.94 -37.13 16.36
CA LEU A 161 11.13 -37.97 16.36
C LEU A 161 11.55 -38.31 17.80
N LYS A 162 11.12 -39.49 18.28
CA LYS A 162 11.39 -39.98 19.64
C LYS A 162 12.87 -39.90 20.02
N SER A 163 13.78 -40.27 19.12
CA SER A 163 15.22 -40.23 19.40
C SER A 163 15.77 -38.83 19.63
N ALA A 164 15.18 -37.79 19.03
CA ALA A 164 15.59 -36.41 19.30
C ALA A 164 15.19 -36.00 20.72
N LYS A 165 13.95 -36.32 21.12
CA LYS A 165 13.43 -36.07 22.46
C LYS A 165 14.24 -36.82 23.53
N GLU A 166 14.46 -38.11 23.37
CA GLU A 166 15.25 -38.93 24.32
C GLU A 166 16.67 -38.39 24.52
N ARG A 167 17.31 -37.88 23.45
CA ARG A 167 18.63 -37.26 23.53
C ARG A 167 18.59 -35.89 24.19
N LEU A 168 17.56 -35.08 23.91
CA LEU A 168 17.36 -33.77 24.53
C LEU A 168 17.12 -33.89 26.05
N ASP A 169 16.37 -34.91 26.46
CA ASP A 169 16.04 -35.23 27.87
C ASP A 169 17.16 -35.98 28.61
N SER A 170 18.32 -36.17 27.98
CA SER A 170 19.44 -36.88 28.60
C SER A 170 20.02 -36.09 29.78
N HIS A 171 20.39 -36.81 30.85
CA HIS A 171 20.90 -36.19 32.09
C HIS A 171 22.14 -35.31 31.87
N GLU A 172 22.95 -35.60 30.84
CA GLU A 172 24.12 -34.78 30.47
C GLU A 172 23.75 -33.35 30.06
N PHE A 173 22.50 -33.10 29.65
CA PHE A 173 22.03 -31.80 29.19
C PHE A 173 21.22 -31.01 30.24
N ASN A 174 20.96 -31.58 31.41
CA ASN A 174 20.29 -30.88 32.52
C ASN A 174 20.87 -29.49 32.84
N PRO A 175 22.22 -29.29 32.87
CA PRO A 175 22.78 -27.96 33.11
C PRO A 175 22.43 -26.94 32.02
N TYR A 176 22.27 -27.39 30.77
CA TYR A 176 21.94 -26.51 29.65
C TYR A 176 20.47 -26.11 29.66
N HIS A 177 19.55 -27.05 29.99
CA HIS A 177 18.13 -26.73 30.17
C HIS A 177 17.92 -25.55 31.13
N LEU A 178 18.63 -25.53 32.27
CA LEU A 178 18.57 -24.43 33.24
C LEU A 178 18.99 -23.08 32.65
N ILE A 179 19.96 -23.07 31.74
CA ILE A 179 20.43 -21.84 31.08
C ILE A 179 19.36 -21.30 30.11
N TYR A 180 18.74 -22.18 29.32
CA TYR A 180 17.73 -21.78 28.33
C TYR A 180 16.36 -21.45 28.95
N HIS A 181 16.08 -21.95 30.15
CA HIS A 181 14.93 -21.52 30.94
C HIS A 181 15.17 -20.21 31.69
N SER A 182 16.40 -19.69 31.72
CA SER A 182 16.66 -18.38 32.33
C SER A 182 16.04 -17.26 31.49
N LYS A 183 15.52 -16.22 32.14
CA LYS A 183 14.98 -15.03 31.46
C LYS A 183 16.08 -14.00 31.09
N ASP A 184 17.34 -14.37 31.19
CA ASP A 184 18.49 -13.49 30.98
C ASP A 184 18.97 -13.56 29.52
N LEU A 185 18.39 -12.71 28.66
CA LEU A 185 18.68 -12.68 27.22
C LEU A 185 20.13 -12.31 26.93
N PRO A 186 20.76 -11.28 27.55
CA PRO A 186 22.16 -10.96 27.30
C PRO A 186 23.13 -12.13 27.54
N SER A 187 23.06 -12.79 28.70
CA SER A 187 23.95 -13.91 29.01
C SER A 187 23.72 -15.13 28.12
N LEU A 188 22.46 -15.37 27.72
CA LEU A 188 22.15 -16.45 26.79
C LEU A 188 22.63 -16.12 25.38
N TYR A 189 22.55 -14.86 24.96
CA TYR A 189 22.99 -14.42 23.64
C TYR A 189 24.49 -14.62 23.44
N GLU A 190 25.32 -14.43 24.46
CA GLU A 190 26.76 -14.74 24.38
C GLU A 190 27.05 -16.22 24.10
N LYS A 191 26.13 -17.12 24.48
CA LYS A 191 26.26 -18.58 24.34
C LYS A 191 25.57 -19.11 23.09
N ASP A 192 24.40 -18.58 22.77
CA ASP A 192 23.59 -18.94 21.61
C ASP A 192 22.86 -17.74 21.01
N PRO A 193 23.55 -16.93 20.18
CA PRO A 193 22.92 -15.83 19.48
C PRO A 193 21.75 -16.25 18.60
N LEU A 194 21.85 -17.44 17.98
CA LEU A 194 20.84 -17.93 17.05
C LEU A 194 19.53 -18.25 17.78
N PHE A 195 19.61 -18.98 18.90
CA PHE A 195 18.44 -19.28 19.72
C PHE A 195 17.76 -18.00 20.21
N VAL A 196 18.54 -17.06 20.77
CA VAL A 196 17.98 -15.82 21.32
C VAL A 196 17.31 -14.98 20.24
N GLU A 197 17.92 -14.81 19.06
CA GLU A 197 17.29 -14.06 17.99
C GLU A 197 16.01 -14.72 17.48
N LEU A 198 15.98 -16.04 17.32
CA LEU A 198 14.76 -16.77 16.94
C LEU A 198 13.67 -16.66 18.01
N HIS A 199 14.05 -16.79 19.27
CA HIS A 199 13.15 -16.64 20.41
C HIS A 199 12.56 -15.23 20.46
N CYS A 200 13.41 -14.21 20.43
CA CYS A 200 12.95 -12.81 20.45
C CYS A 200 12.10 -12.47 19.23
N PHE A 201 12.44 -12.99 18.04
CA PHE A 201 11.67 -12.71 16.82
C PHE A 201 10.26 -13.30 16.86
N ARG A 202 10.11 -14.52 17.39
CA ARG A 202 8.78 -15.14 17.60
C ARG A 202 7.95 -14.40 18.66
N HIS A 203 8.60 -13.72 19.59
CA HIS A 203 7.96 -12.99 20.68
C HIS A 203 8.10 -11.46 20.53
N ARG A 204 8.34 -10.96 19.32
CA ARG A 204 8.63 -9.54 19.04
C ARG A 204 7.45 -8.59 19.28
N SER A 205 6.27 -9.12 19.63
CA SER A 205 5.15 -8.34 20.16
C SER A 205 5.36 -7.93 21.62
N GLN A 206 6.27 -8.60 22.34
CA GLN A 206 6.66 -8.27 23.71
C GLN A 206 7.77 -7.22 23.69
N HIS A 207 7.64 -6.18 24.53
CA HIS A 207 8.55 -5.04 24.56
C HIS A 207 10.01 -5.44 24.73
N LYS A 208 10.31 -6.33 25.69
CA LYS A 208 11.68 -6.74 26.03
C LYS A 208 12.38 -7.45 24.87
N GLU A 209 11.70 -8.41 24.25
CA GLU A 209 12.20 -9.20 23.14
C GLU A 209 12.39 -8.33 21.88
N ARG A 210 11.45 -7.42 21.63
CA ARG A 210 11.55 -6.45 20.53
C ARG A 210 12.71 -5.48 20.70
N GLU A 211 12.83 -4.86 21.87
CA GLU A 211 13.92 -3.94 22.21
C GLU A 211 15.28 -4.65 22.09
N PHE A 212 15.36 -5.92 22.52
CA PHE A 212 16.56 -6.72 22.33
C PHE A 212 16.92 -6.88 20.86
N LEU A 213 15.96 -7.16 19.97
CA LEU A 213 16.20 -7.26 18.53
C LEU A 213 16.63 -5.93 17.93
N LEU A 214 15.94 -4.83 18.24
CA LEU A 214 16.26 -3.50 17.72
C LEU A 214 17.67 -3.05 18.11
N ASN A 215 18.15 -3.45 19.29
CA ASN A 215 19.52 -3.17 19.75
C ASN A 215 20.60 -4.08 19.14
N LYS A 216 20.22 -5.14 18.42
CA LYS A 216 21.15 -6.12 17.84
C LYS A 216 21.11 -6.21 16.32
N GLN A 217 20.02 -5.76 15.71
CA GLN A 217 19.84 -5.72 14.27
C GLN A 217 20.20 -4.33 13.76
N ASP A 218 20.92 -4.27 12.65
CA ASP A 218 21.22 -3.02 11.95
C ASP A 218 20.53 -2.97 10.59
N GLY A 219 20.28 -1.75 10.11
CA GLY A 219 19.80 -1.48 8.76
C GLY A 219 18.38 -1.99 8.52
N LEU A 220 18.20 -2.81 7.47
CA LEU A 220 16.90 -3.17 6.93
C LEU A 220 16.00 -3.94 7.92
N VAL A 221 16.56 -4.90 8.67
CA VAL A 221 15.74 -5.71 9.59
C VAL A 221 15.24 -4.88 10.76
N ALA A 222 16.06 -3.95 11.26
CA ALA A 222 15.66 -3.00 12.30
C ALA A 222 14.54 -2.07 11.82
N LEU A 223 14.64 -1.56 10.59
CA LEU A 223 13.59 -0.75 9.97
C LEU A 223 12.27 -1.52 9.88
N LEU A 224 12.30 -2.75 9.36
CA LEU A 224 11.12 -3.59 9.22
C LEU A 224 10.50 -3.95 10.56
N LEU A 225 11.33 -4.24 11.56
CA LEU A 225 10.85 -4.44 12.93
C LEU A 225 10.16 -3.17 13.42
N TRP A 226 10.80 -2.00 13.35
CA TRP A 226 10.23 -0.72 13.78
C TRP A 226 8.89 -0.43 13.10
N LEU A 227 8.76 -0.66 11.79
CA LEU A 227 7.51 -0.46 11.06
C LEU A 227 6.31 -1.30 11.56
N GLU A 228 6.53 -2.47 12.20
CA GLU A 228 5.43 -3.24 12.81
C GLU A 228 4.78 -2.53 14.02
N LEU A 229 5.56 -1.76 14.77
CA LEU A 229 5.11 -0.97 15.93
C LEU A 229 5.99 0.30 16.00
N PRO A 230 5.68 1.33 15.21
CA PRO A 230 6.52 2.50 15.08
C PRO A 230 6.41 3.40 16.33
N ASP A 231 7.51 4.07 16.64
CA ASP A 231 7.59 5.11 17.66
C ASP A 231 7.94 6.44 16.99
N ALA A 232 7.06 7.42 17.12
CA ALA A 232 7.22 8.77 16.58
C ALA A 232 8.51 9.45 17.07
N GLY A 233 9.00 9.09 18.27
CA GLY A 233 10.25 9.61 18.84
C GLY A 233 11.53 9.15 18.13
N GLU A 234 11.47 8.08 17.32
CA GLU A 234 12.62 7.54 16.58
C GLU A 234 12.56 7.78 15.06
N VAL A 235 11.62 8.61 14.58
CA VAL A 235 11.39 8.81 13.14
C VAL A 235 12.64 9.27 12.40
N GLU A 236 13.42 10.20 12.95
CA GLU A 236 14.66 10.68 12.33
C GLU A 236 15.67 9.54 12.12
N LYS A 237 15.90 8.72 13.15
CA LYS A 237 16.79 7.55 13.12
C LYS A 237 16.39 6.56 12.03
N TYR A 238 15.10 6.20 11.95
CA TYR A 238 14.65 5.25 10.93
C TYR A 238 14.51 5.86 9.54
N THR A 239 14.39 7.20 9.45
CA THR A 239 14.46 7.91 8.18
C THR A 239 15.86 7.76 7.56
N GLU A 240 16.93 7.95 8.33
CA GLU A 240 18.30 7.73 7.85
C GLU A 240 18.52 6.30 7.33
N ILE A 241 17.90 5.31 7.98
CA ILE A 241 17.97 3.91 7.55
C ILE A 241 17.13 3.68 6.29
N ALA A 242 15.89 4.17 6.25
CA ALA A 242 14.97 3.97 5.13
C ALA A 242 15.51 4.57 3.82
N LEU A 243 16.12 5.75 3.89
CA LEU A 243 16.66 6.44 2.72
C LEU A 243 17.88 5.75 2.09
N GLN A 244 18.45 4.72 2.74
CA GLN A 244 19.44 3.84 2.12
C GLN A 244 18.82 2.89 1.09
N PHE A 245 17.50 2.69 1.15
CA PHE A 245 16.79 1.67 0.37
C PHE A 245 15.70 2.24 -0.52
N ILE A 246 15.03 3.32 -0.10
CA ILE A 246 13.88 3.90 -0.80
C ILE A 246 14.00 5.41 -0.90
N THR A 247 13.18 6.02 -1.74
CA THR A 247 13.17 7.48 -1.88
C THR A 247 12.45 8.16 -0.71
N MET A 248 12.68 9.45 -0.51
CA MET A 248 11.95 10.24 0.49
C MET A 248 10.43 10.22 0.24
N GLU A 249 10.01 10.21 -1.02
CA GLU A 249 8.59 10.12 -1.38
C GLU A 249 7.97 8.80 -0.94
N ASP A 250 8.62 7.68 -1.27
CA ASP A 250 8.16 6.35 -0.84
C ASP A 250 8.18 6.22 0.69
N TRP A 251 9.13 6.90 1.35
CA TRP A 251 9.22 6.91 2.80
C TRP A 251 8.08 7.70 3.46
N ILE A 252 7.75 8.89 2.95
CA ILE A 252 6.60 9.67 3.43
C ILE A 252 5.30 8.89 3.26
N LEU A 253 5.11 8.22 2.11
CA LEU A 253 3.97 7.35 1.87
C LEU A 253 3.91 6.18 2.87
N LEU A 254 5.05 5.56 3.15
CA LEU A 254 5.13 4.45 4.10
C LEU A 254 4.84 4.90 5.54
N LEU A 255 5.39 6.04 5.97
CA LEU A 255 5.07 6.66 7.27
C LEU A 255 3.58 6.96 7.38
N SER A 256 2.96 7.43 6.29
CA SER A 256 1.52 7.67 6.21
C SER A 256 0.70 6.40 6.42
N GLN A 257 1.11 5.27 5.81
CA GLN A 257 0.44 3.97 5.97
C GLN A 257 0.53 3.43 7.40
N VAL A 258 1.64 3.68 8.09
CA VAL A 258 1.82 3.29 9.50
C VAL A 258 1.35 4.37 10.49
N HIS A 259 0.61 5.38 10.02
CA HIS A 259 0.00 6.45 10.84
C HIS A 259 1.01 7.27 11.66
N ILE A 260 2.22 7.47 11.15
CA ILE A 260 3.22 8.36 11.74
C ILE A 260 3.27 9.65 10.93
N ASN A 261 2.92 10.79 11.54
CA ASN A 261 2.88 12.09 10.87
C ASN A 261 4.30 12.53 10.48
N PRO A 262 4.69 12.47 9.19
CA PRO A 262 6.04 12.83 8.78
C PRO A 262 6.28 14.35 8.85
N PHE A 263 5.23 15.15 8.82
CA PHE A 263 5.30 16.61 8.66
C PHE A 263 5.71 17.35 9.93
N SER A 264 5.61 16.69 11.09
CA SER A 264 6.08 17.22 12.37
C SER A 264 7.56 16.98 12.62
N TYR A 265 8.17 15.99 11.97
CA TYR A 265 9.54 15.53 12.26
C TYR A 265 10.50 15.77 11.09
N LEU A 266 10.03 15.68 9.84
CA LEU A 266 10.89 15.70 8.67
C LEU A 266 10.83 17.06 7.97
N PHE A 267 11.93 17.80 8.04
CA PHE A 267 12.05 19.11 7.39
C PHE A 267 11.90 19.02 5.87
N GLU A 268 12.37 17.93 5.26
CA GLU A 268 12.34 17.68 3.82
C GLU A 268 10.95 17.30 3.30
N ALA A 269 9.98 17.00 4.17
CA ALA A 269 8.67 16.51 3.76
C ALA A 269 7.93 17.51 2.86
N LYS A 270 7.87 18.78 3.27
CA LYS A 270 7.26 19.86 2.46
C LYS A 270 7.88 19.97 1.07
N THR A 271 9.22 20.04 1.02
CA THR A 271 9.95 20.16 -0.25
C THR A 271 9.72 18.94 -1.15
N THR A 272 9.55 17.75 -0.55
CA THR A 272 9.26 16.52 -1.29
C THR A 272 7.87 16.55 -1.90
N LEU A 273 6.85 16.98 -1.15
CA LEU A 273 5.51 17.15 -1.69
C LEU A 273 5.49 18.19 -2.82
N GLU A 274 6.15 19.34 -2.66
CA GLU A 274 6.26 20.36 -3.72
C GLU A 274 6.84 19.77 -5.03
N LYS A 275 7.85 18.91 -4.94
CA LYS A 275 8.40 18.18 -6.10
C LYS A 275 7.40 17.19 -6.70
N MET A 276 6.57 16.53 -5.88
CA MET A 276 5.50 15.66 -6.38
C MET A 276 4.49 16.45 -7.21
N LEU A 277 4.06 17.63 -6.73
CA LEU A 277 3.18 18.52 -7.49
C LEU A 277 3.82 18.97 -8.81
N GLN A 278 5.11 19.35 -8.80
CA GLN A 278 5.84 19.74 -10.02
C GLN A 278 5.94 18.60 -11.04
N ALA A 279 6.02 17.35 -10.56
CA ALA A 279 6.02 16.16 -11.39
C ALA A 279 4.61 15.71 -11.83
N GLY A 280 3.55 16.45 -11.48
CA GLY A 280 2.16 16.11 -11.80
C GLY A 280 1.57 14.97 -10.98
N ARG A 281 2.23 14.56 -9.88
CA ARG A 281 1.76 13.48 -8.98
C ARG A 281 0.96 14.08 -7.81
N VAL A 282 -0.13 14.76 -8.16
CA VAL A 282 -0.94 15.55 -7.23
C VAL A 282 -1.67 14.65 -6.24
N GLU A 283 -2.29 13.58 -6.73
CA GLU A 283 -3.09 12.65 -5.93
C GLU A 283 -2.23 11.90 -4.91
N ASN A 284 -1.01 11.51 -5.27
CA ASN A 284 -0.07 10.90 -4.32
C ASN A 284 0.27 11.87 -3.18
N ALA A 285 0.43 13.16 -3.47
CA ALA A 285 0.69 14.16 -2.45
C ALA A 285 -0.52 14.35 -1.53
N ALA A 286 -1.75 14.27 -2.06
CA ALA A 286 -2.97 14.30 -1.28
C ALA A 286 -3.04 13.11 -0.30
N LEU A 287 -2.77 11.89 -0.80
CA LEU A 287 -2.78 10.67 0.00
C LEU A 287 -1.75 10.69 1.15
N CYS A 288 -0.63 11.40 1.01
CA CYS A 288 0.32 11.62 2.10
C CYS A 288 -0.25 12.53 3.20
N LEU A 289 -1.09 13.49 2.85
CA LEU A 289 -1.62 14.51 3.77
C LEU A 289 -2.88 14.04 4.50
N PHE A 290 -3.77 13.30 3.84
CA PHE A 290 -5.08 12.91 4.38
C PHE A 290 -5.05 12.26 5.76
N PRO A 291 -4.13 11.34 6.09
CA PRO A 291 -4.09 10.73 7.42
C PRO A 291 -3.78 11.72 8.55
N PHE A 292 -3.28 12.92 8.22
CA PHE A 292 -2.70 13.85 9.19
C PHE A 292 -3.32 15.25 9.12
N THR A 293 -4.47 15.41 8.47
CA THR A 293 -5.10 16.72 8.26
C THR A 293 -5.38 17.48 9.55
N GLU A 294 -5.71 16.80 10.65
CA GLU A 294 -6.00 17.43 11.94
C GLU A 294 -4.74 17.99 12.64
N ASP A 295 -3.59 17.35 12.40
CA ASP A 295 -2.30 17.67 13.01
C ASP A 295 -1.33 18.33 12.00
N LEU A 296 -1.84 18.75 10.84
CA LEU A 296 -1.03 19.31 9.77
C LEU A 296 -0.61 20.75 10.14
N PRO A 297 0.69 21.08 10.12
CA PRO A 297 1.13 22.44 10.38
C PRO A 297 0.59 23.43 9.34
N SER A 298 0.23 24.65 9.73
CA SER A 298 -0.27 25.70 8.82
C SER A 298 0.70 26.09 7.70
N THR A 299 1.98 25.71 7.82
CA THR A 299 2.96 25.87 6.74
C THR A 299 2.62 25.02 5.50
N TYR A 300 1.68 24.09 5.58
CA TYR A 300 1.21 23.25 4.47
C TYR A 300 -0.12 23.74 3.86
N ASP A 301 -0.73 24.82 4.37
CA ASP A 301 -2.03 25.32 3.88
C ASP A 301 -1.98 25.65 2.37
N ASP A 302 -0.99 26.44 1.95
CA ASP A 302 -0.77 26.79 0.53
C ASP A 302 -0.57 25.55 -0.37
N LEU A 303 -0.02 24.48 0.19
CA LEU A 303 0.22 23.25 -0.54
C LEU A 303 -1.07 22.46 -0.69
N LEU A 304 -1.86 22.36 0.38
CA LEU A 304 -3.15 21.70 0.37
C LEU A 304 -4.12 22.38 -0.61
N GLU A 305 -4.12 23.71 -0.67
CA GLU A 305 -4.86 24.48 -1.67
C GLU A 305 -4.46 24.09 -3.10
N GLN A 306 -3.15 24.08 -3.39
CA GLN A 306 -2.66 23.69 -4.72
C GLN A 306 -3.03 22.26 -5.10
N ILE A 307 -3.02 21.33 -4.12
CA ILE A 307 -3.42 19.95 -4.36
C ILE A 307 -4.91 19.89 -4.68
N TRP A 308 -5.77 20.57 -3.90
CA TRP A 308 -7.21 20.64 -4.17
C TRP A 308 -7.51 21.16 -5.59
N GLU A 309 -6.89 22.28 -5.95
CA GLU A 309 -7.08 22.91 -7.27
C GLU A 309 -6.71 21.96 -8.41
N LYS A 310 -5.59 21.25 -8.28
CA LYS A 310 -5.02 20.41 -9.34
C LYS A 310 -5.51 18.97 -9.35
N SER A 311 -6.17 18.50 -8.31
CA SER A 311 -6.60 17.09 -8.19
C SER A 311 -7.62 16.70 -9.25
N ASP A 312 -7.57 15.48 -9.77
CA ASP A 312 -8.61 15.01 -10.68
C ASP A 312 -10.00 14.96 -9.99
N PRO A 313 -11.10 15.37 -10.66
CA PRO A 313 -12.45 15.28 -10.10
C PRO A 313 -12.87 13.87 -9.64
N ASP A 314 -12.48 12.79 -10.33
CA ASP A 314 -12.78 11.43 -9.87
C ASP A 314 -12.04 11.09 -8.59
N PHE A 315 -10.79 11.54 -8.46
CA PHE A 315 -10.03 11.37 -7.24
C PHE A 315 -10.67 12.10 -6.06
N VAL A 316 -11.14 13.33 -6.27
CA VAL A 316 -11.88 14.10 -5.25
C VAL A 316 -13.14 13.36 -4.81
N LEU A 317 -13.90 12.81 -5.77
CA LEU A 317 -15.12 12.06 -5.46
C LEU A 317 -14.85 10.74 -4.73
N ALA A 318 -13.71 10.09 -5.00
CA ALA A 318 -13.30 8.88 -4.29
C ALA A 318 -12.87 9.15 -2.83
N HIS A 319 -12.49 10.39 -2.50
CA HIS A 319 -11.94 10.78 -1.19
C HIS A 319 -12.67 11.99 -0.59
N ILE A 320 -14.00 12.05 -0.73
CA ILE A 320 -14.82 13.21 -0.28
C ILE A 320 -14.63 13.47 1.21
N SER A 321 -14.61 12.42 2.04
CA SER A 321 -14.52 12.55 3.48
C SER A 321 -13.20 13.16 3.92
N GLU A 322 -12.10 12.70 3.32
CA GLU A 322 -10.75 13.18 3.55
C GLU A 322 -10.61 14.63 3.10
N TRP A 323 -11.16 14.98 1.93
CA TRP A 323 -11.16 16.35 1.44
C TRP A 323 -11.94 17.31 2.33
N ILE A 324 -13.13 16.91 2.80
CA ILE A 324 -13.92 17.74 3.71
C ILE A 324 -13.14 18.01 5.00
N LEU A 325 -12.46 16.99 5.53
CA LEU A 325 -11.63 17.15 6.71
C LEU A 325 -10.47 18.10 6.43
N ALA A 326 -9.71 17.86 5.36
CA ALA A 326 -8.56 18.67 4.98
C ALA A 326 -8.93 20.15 4.79
N LEU A 327 -9.97 20.43 4.00
CA LEU A 327 -10.35 21.80 3.65
C LEU A 327 -10.95 22.58 4.82
N LYS A 328 -11.53 21.90 5.82
CA LYS A 328 -12.05 22.54 7.04
C LYS A 328 -10.95 23.20 7.88
N HIS A 329 -9.70 22.76 7.74
CA HIS A 329 -8.57 23.30 8.49
C HIS A 329 -7.97 24.57 7.86
N LEU A 330 -8.28 24.85 6.59
CA LEU A 330 -7.79 26.04 5.91
C LEU A 330 -8.48 27.31 6.46
N PRO A 331 -7.74 28.41 6.68
CA PRO A 331 -8.31 29.65 7.22
C PRO A 331 -9.41 30.25 6.32
N ASP A 332 -10.42 30.89 6.91
CA ASP A 332 -11.63 31.41 6.21
C ASP A 332 -11.41 32.53 5.16
N ASN A 333 -10.18 32.81 4.72
CA ASN A 333 -9.82 33.91 3.82
C ASN A 333 -9.47 33.47 2.38
N HIS A 334 -10.09 32.41 1.86
CA HIS A 334 -9.69 31.81 0.58
C HIS A 334 -10.55 32.22 -0.65
N PRO A 335 -9.94 32.23 -1.86
CA PRO A 335 -10.49 32.88 -3.05
C PRO A 335 -11.70 32.11 -3.62
N HIS A 336 -12.87 32.74 -3.55
CA HIS A 336 -14.14 32.19 -4.01
C HIS A 336 -14.13 31.62 -5.44
N HIS A 337 -13.30 32.11 -6.37
CA HIS A 337 -13.45 31.76 -7.78
C HIS A 337 -12.91 30.37 -8.15
N GLN A 338 -11.67 30.02 -7.79
CA GLN A 338 -11.07 28.75 -8.21
C GLN A 338 -11.74 27.54 -7.56
N TRP A 339 -12.17 27.70 -6.31
CA TRP A 339 -12.92 26.69 -5.59
C TRP A 339 -14.34 26.52 -6.15
N GLU A 340 -15.03 27.61 -6.50
CA GLU A 340 -16.30 27.52 -7.21
C GLU A 340 -16.16 26.88 -8.58
N GLU A 341 -15.10 27.19 -9.33
CA GLU A 341 -14.83 26.54 -10.62
C GLU A 341 -14.61 25.03 -10.45
N LYS A 342 -13.89 24.62 -9.39
CA LYS A 342 -13.70 23.20 -9.06
C LYS A 342 -15.03 22.51 -8.73
N LEU A 343 -15.85 23.12 -7.87
CA LEU A 343 -17.17 22.62 -7.51
C LEU A 343 -18.08 22.54 -8.74
N PHE A 344 -18.00 23.52 -9.65
CA PHE A 344 -18.72 23.50 -10.91
C PHE A 344 -18.29 22.31 -11.78
N GLN A 345 -16.98 22.11 -11.97
CA GLN A 345 -16.45 20.97 -12.73
C GLN A 345 -16.88 19.63 -12.14
N LEU A 346 -16.85 19.49 -10.80
CA LEU A 346 -17.35 18.32 -10.08
C LEU A 346 -18.84 18.11 -10.33
N SER A 347 -19.64 19.18 -10.26
CA SER A 347 -21.10 19.13 -10.45
C SER A 347 -21.47 18.70 -11.87
N VAL A 348 -20.80 19.24 -12.89
CA VAL A 348 -20.98 18.82 -14.29
C VAL A 348 -20.75 17.32 -14.42
N LYS A 349 -19.62 16.81 -13.91
CA LYS A 349 -19.26 15.40 -14.01
C LYS A 349 -20.20 14.48 -13.22
N LEU A 350 -20.61 14.91 -12.03
CA LEU A 350 -21.56 14.19 -11.21
C LEU A 350 -22.93 14.06 -11.90
N LEU A 351 -23.40 15.13 -12.56
CA LEU A 351 -24.67 15.11 -13.30
C LEU A 351 -24.63 14.20 -14.54
N ASP A 352 -23.46 13.93 -15.10
CA ASP A 352 -23.28 12.95 -16.18
C ASP A 352 -23.39 11.50 -15.67
N LEU A 353 -22.98 11.26 -14.42
CA LEU A 353 -22.86 9.91 -13.84
C LEU A 353 -24.04 9.49 -12.97
N TYR A 354 -24.73 10.46 -12.37
CA TYR A 354 -25.76 10.23 -11.36
C TYR A 354 -27.02 11.07 -11.62
N ASP A 355 -28.12 10.67 -10.99
CA ASP A 355 -29.33 11.48 -10.95
C ASP A 355 -29.18 12.68 -10.00
N LEU A 356 -30.01 13.70 -10.20
CA LEU A 356 -29.88 14.97 -9.49
C LEU A 356 -29.95 14.83 -7.94
N PRO A 357 -30.82 13.99 -7.35
CA PRO A 357 -30.82 13.76 -5.91
C PRO A 357 -29.49 13.19 -5.38
N SER A 358 -28.89 12.23 -6.08
CA SER A 358 -27.58 11.67 -5.70
C SER A 358 -26.46 12.71 -5.83
N VAL A 359 -26.54 13.58 -6.84
CA VAL A 359 -25.59 14.70 -6.99
C VAL A 359 -25.74 15.69 -5.84
N GLU A 360 -26.97 16.05 -5.47
CA GLU A 360 -27.25 16.93 -4.35
C GLU A 360 -26.67 16.36 -3.05
N GLU A 361 -26.91 15.08 -2.75
CA GLU A 361 -26.39 14.42 -1.55
C GLU A 361 -24.85 14.48 -1.47
N LYS A 362 -24.16 14.21 -2.58
CA LYS A 362 -22.69 14.25 -2.63
C LYS A 362 -22.13 15.66 -2.44
N LEU A 363 -22.76 16.67 -3.05
CA LEU A 363 -22.33 18.07 -2.92
C LEU A 363 -22.72 18.68 -1.57
N LEU A 364 -23.79 18.21 -0.93
CA LEU A 364 -24.19 18.59 0.42
C LEU A 364 -23.09 18.30 1.45
N ALA A 365 -22.30 17.26 1.24
CA ALA A 365 -21.16 16.94 2.10
C ALA A 365 -20.15 18.11 2.17
N PHE A 366 -19.97 18.83 1.05
CA PHE A 366 -19.10 20.00 0.97
C PHE A 366 -19.72 21.29 1.53
N GLN A 367 -21.04 21.34 1.77
CA GLN A 367 -21.71 22.57 2.19
C GLN A 367 -21.14 23.16 3.50
N ARG A 368 -20.65 22.31 4.41
CA ARG A 368 -20.05 22.78 5.67
C ARG A 368 -18.73 23.53 5.45
N VAL A 369 -17.98 23.15 4.42
CA VAL A 369 -16.70 23.75 4.04
C VAL A 369 -16.95 24.96 3.12
N PHE A 370 -17.96 24.89 2.25
CA PHE A 370 -18.30 25.95 1.30
C PHE A 370 -19.72 26.47 1.54
N PRO A 371 -19.99 27.15 2.66
CA PRO A 371 -21.34 27.56 3.04
C PRO A 371 -21.94 28.63 2.11
N THR A 372 -21.09 29.41 1.44
CA THR A 372 -21.48 30.48 0.50
C THR A 372 -21.41 30.04 -0.96
N SER A 373 -21.26 28.73 -1.22
CA SER A 373 -21.10 28.23 -2.58
C SER A 373 -22.35 28.44 -3.44
N GLU A 374 -22.15 29.10 -4.57
CA GLU A 374 -23.20 29.38 -5.54
C GLU A 374 -23.55 28.10 -6.31
N VAL A 375 -22.55 27.29 -6.65
CA VAL A 375 -22.75 25.98 -7.29
C VAL A 375 -23.62 25.07 -6.41
N ILE A 376 -23.29 24.92 -5.12
CA ILE A 376 -24.07 24.08 -4.20
C ILE A 376 -25.49 24.62 -4.05
N ARG A 377 -25.66 25.95 -3.93
CA ARG A 377 -26.99 26.58 -3.86
C ARG A 377 -27.83 26.26 -5.09
N LYS A 378 -27.27 26.37 -6.30
CA LYS A 378 -27.99 26.06 -7.55
C LYS A 378 -28.39 24.61 -7.65
N ILE A 379 -27.54 23.66 -7.27
CA ILE A 379 -27.88 22.22 -7.30
C ILE A 379 -29.08 21.91 -6.40
N LYS A 380 -29.13 22.51 -5.19
CA LYS A 380 -30.29 22.38 -4.30
C LYS A 380 -31.56 22.95 -4.90
N GLU A 381 -31.45 24.12 -5.53
CA GLU A 381 -32.60 24.73 -6.20
C GLU A 381 -33.08 23.86 -7.36
N MET A 382 -32.17 23.30 -8.15
CA MET A 382 -32.53 22.33 -9.19
C MET A 382 -33.30 21.16 -8.60
N ALA A 383 -32.82 20.56 -7.50
CA ALA A 383 -33.47 19.39 -6.88
C ALA A 383 -34.89 19.71 -6.40
N ALA A 384 -35.10 20.90 -5.82
CA ALA A 384 -36.43 21.37 -5.42
C ALA A 384 -37.37 21.65 -6.60
N LEU A 385 -36.84 21.98 -7.78
CA LEU A 385 -37.61 22.30 -8.99
C LEU A 385 -38.04 21.06 -9.79
N VAL A 386 -37.44 19.88 -9.57
CA VAL A 386 -37.77 18.66 -10.34
C VAL A 386 -39.25 18.30 -10.26
N GLU A 387 -39.87 18.54 -9.12
CA GLU A 387 -41.28 18.22 -8.88
C GLU A 387 -42.23 19.41 -9.12
N ASP A 388 -41.75 20.52 -9.70
CA ASP A 388 -42.53 21.73 -10.00
C ASP A 388 -42.67 21.94 -11.53
N PRO A 389 -43.74 21.41 -12.17
CA PRO A 389 -43.96 21.52 -13.60
C PRO A 389 -44.10 22.95 -14.13
N ASP A 390 -44.44 23.92 -13.28
CA ASP A 390 -44.65 25.32 -13.65
C ASP A 390 -43.34 26.12 -13.73
N ARG A 391 -42.20 25.50 -13.35
CA ARG A 391 -40.87 26.12 -13.31
C ARG A 391 -39.83 25.37 -14.12
N MET A 392 -40.26 24.55 -15.07
CA MET A 392 -39.37 23.76 -15.93
C MET A 392 -38.43 24.65 -16.74
N MET A 393 -38.83 25.87 -17.09
CA MET A 393 -37.96 26.84 -17.75
C MET A 393 -36.71 27.19 -16.93
N THR A 394 -36.87 27.37 -15.61
CA THR A 394 -35.76 27.69 -14.70
C THR A 394 -34.87 26.48 -14.48
N LEU A 395 -35.46 25.29 -14.31
CA LEU A 395 -34.69 24.05 -14.19
C LEU A 395 -33.85 23.77 -15.45
N GLY A 396 -34.42 23.98 -16.63
CA GLY A 396 -33.71 23.84 -17.90
C GLY A 396 -32.55 24.83 -18.06
N ASP A 397 -32.68 26.05 -17.54
CA ASP A 397 -31.60 27.04 -17.53
C ASP A 397 -30.42 26.60 -16.65
N TYR A 398 -30.70 26.03 -15.49
CA TYR A 398 -29.65 25.46 -14.65
C TYR A 398 -28.99 24.24 -15.30
N TYR A 399 -29.75 23.31 -15.89
CA TYR A 399 -29.16 22.21 -16.64
C TYR A 399 -28.27 22.70 -17.79
N ALA A 400 -28.68 23.74 -18.52
CA ALA A 400 -27.88 24.34 -19.58
C ALA A 400 -26.58 24.97 -19.03
N GLU A 401 -26.65 25.62 -17.87
CA GLU A 401 -25.47 26.18 -17.19
C GLU A 401 -24.47 25.09 -16.82
N PHE A 402 -24.92 23.99 -16.21
CA PHE A 402 -24.11 22.80 -15.90
C PHE A 402 -23.81 21.91 -17.11
N LYS A 403 -23.99 22.42 -18.34
CA LYS A 403 -23.68 21.75 -19.60
C LYS A 403 -24.44 20.43 -19.82
N GLN A 404 -25.53 20.21 -19.09
CA GLN A 404 -26.44 19.08 -19.20
C GLN A 404 -27.46 19.34 -20.31
N TYR A 405 -26.99 19.47 -21.55
CA TYR A 405 -27.79 20.01 -22.66
C TYR A 405 -29.02 19.16 -23.00
N ASP A 406 -28.96 17.84 -22.87
CA ASP A 406 -30.12 16.98 -23.12
C ASP A 406 -31.23 17.18 -22.09
N LYS A 407 -30.88 17.15 -20.80
CA LYS A 407 -31.82 17.44 -19.71
C LYS A 407 -32.42 18.84 -19.84
N ALA A 408 -31.62 19.82 -20.28
CA ALA A 408 -32.11 21.17 -20.55
C ALA A 408 -33.12 21.21 -21.71
N ILE A 409 -32.87 20.48 -22.80
CA ILE A 409 -33.80 20.37 -23.94
C ILE A 409 -35.12 19.76 -23.49
N ASP A 410 -35.11 18.71 -22.67
CA ASP A 410 -36.32 18.06 -22.16
C ASP A 410 -37.18 19.05 -21.35
N CYS A 411 -36.56 19.81 -20.44
CA CYS A 411 -37.24 20.85 -19.68
C CYS A 411 -37.84 21.95 -20.57
N PHE A 412 -37.10 22.42 -21.58
CA PHE A 412 -37.60 23.45 -22.50
C PHE A 412 -38.68 22.91 -23.45
N ALA A 413 -38.63 21.63 -23.81
CA ALA A 413 -39.66 20.99 -24.63
C ALA A 413 -40.99 20.93 -23.88
N TRP A 414 -40.96 20.62 -22.58
CA TRP A 414 -42.14 20.68 -21.72
C TRP A 414 -42.79 22.09 -21.70
N GLU A 415 -41.98 23.14 -21.52
CA GLU A 415 -42.46 24.53 -21.55
C GLU A 415 -43.01 24.96 -22.93
N MET A 416 -42.40 24.48 -24.01
CA MET A 416 -42.90 24.69 -25.36
C MET A 416 -44.29 24.07 -25.55
N GLU A 417 -44.55 22.90 -24.97
CA GLU A 417 -45.85 22.24 -25.03
C GLU A 417 -46.90 22.98 -24.18
N LEU A 418 -46.53 23.46 -23.00
CA LEU A 418 -47.41 24.25 -22.12
C LEU A 418 -47.74 25.63 -22.71
N GLN A 419 -46.77 26.27 -23.37
CA GLN A 419 -46.92 27.60 -23.95
C GLN A 419 -46.48 27.65 -25.43
N PRO A 420 -47.27 27.09 -26.37
CA PRO A 420 -46.88 26.96 -27.79
C PRO A 420 -46.57 28.27 -28.51
N GLN A 421 -47.07 29.40 -28.00
CA GLN A 421 -46.86 30.73 -28.57
C GLN A 421 -45.67 31.47 -27.97
N ASN A 422 -45.04 30.93 -26.93
CA ASN A 422 -43.87 31.54 -26.32
C ASN A 422 -42.60 31.16 -27.11
N PRO A 423 -41.90 32.11 -27.73
CA PRO A 423 -40.70 31.81 -28.51
C PRO A 423 -39.47 31.47 -27.64
N SER A 424 -39.52 31.73 -26.32
CA SER A 424 -38.36 31.58 -25.44
C SER A 424 -37.84 30.13 -25.38
N PRO A 425 -38.66 29.10 -25.10
CA PRO A 425 -38.17 27.73 -25.00
C PRO A 425 -37.57 27.23 -26.32
N ILE A 426 -38.20 27.55 -27.46
CA ILE A 426 -37.73 27.18 -28.81
C ILE A 426 -36.34 27.77 -29.10
N ARG A 427 -36.09 29.03 -28.71
CA ARG A 427 -34.76 29.64 -28.82
C ARG A 427 -33.72 28.91 -27.97
N LYS A 428 -34.08 28.51 -26.75
CA LYS A 428 -33.16 27.81 -25.85
C LYS A 428 -32.85 26.41 -26.35
N ILE A 429 -33.85 25.64 -26.82
CA ILE A 429 -33.67 24.32 -27.46
C ILE A 429 -32.72 24.43 -28.66
N SER A 430 -32.96 25.37 -29.58
CA SER A 430 -32.08 25.58 -30.73
C SER A 430 -30.62 25.85 -30.30
N LYS A 431 -30.43 26.69 -29.27
CA LYS A 431 -29.10 26.98 -28.71
C LYS A 431 -28.44 25.75 -28.07
N MET A 432 -29.19 24.90 -27.37
CA MET A 432 -28.66 23.66 -26.79
C MET A 432 -28.18 22.70 -27.90
N TYR A 433 -28.97 22.53 -28.97
CA TYR A 433 -28.53 21.74 -30.13
C TYR A 433 -27.27 22.31 -30.79
N GLN A 434 -27.12 23.64 -30.86
CA GLN A 434 -25.88 24.26 -31.33
C GLN A 434 -24.68 23.93 -30.43
N PHE A 435 -24.82 24.01 -29.10
CA PHE A 435 -23.76 23.65 -28.17
C PHE A 435 -23.38 22.16 -28.25
N LYS A 436 -24.33 21.29 -28.59
CA LYS A 436 -24.08 19.87 -28.89
C LYS A 436 -23.45 19.61 -30.27
N GLY A 437 -23.32 20.63 -31.12
CA GLY A 437 -22.84 20.48 -32.51
C GLY A 437 -23.88 19.91 -33.49
N LEU A 438 -25.15 19.80 -33.07
CA LEU A 438 -26.27 19.25 -33.84
C LEU A 438 -26.95 20.37 -34.67
N VAL A 439 -26.26 20.78 -35.73
CA VAL A 439 -26.62 21.98 -36.54
C VAL A 439 -27.96 21.81 -37.28
N LYS A 440 -28.30 20.59 -37.72
CA LYS A 440 -29.55 20.35 -38.47
C LYS A 440 -30.77 20.52 -37.57
N GLU A 441 -30.71 19.95 -36.38
CA GLU A 441 -31.71 20.03 -35.34
C GLU A 441 -31.87 21.50 -34.91
N ALA A 442 -30.76 22.19 -34.65
CA ALA A 442 -30.78 23.62 -34.33
C ALA A 442 -31.48 24.46 -35.41
N ALA A 443 -31.21 24.18 -36.70
CA ALA A 443 -31.84 24.87 -37.83
C ALA A 443 -33.34 24.58 -37.96
N ALA A 444 -33.76 23.34 -37.68
CA ALA A 444 -35.18 22.97 -37.67
C ALA A 444 -35.96 23.79 -36.62
N TYR A 445 -35.44 23.91 -35.39
CA TYR A 445 -36.06 24.73 -34.36
C TYR A 445 -36.04 26.23 -34.70
N GLN A 446 -35.04 26.73 -35.43
CA GLN A 446 -35.06 28.11 -35.94
C GLN A 446 -36.13 28.34 -36.99
N GLN A 447 -36.41 27.35 -37.85
CA GLN A 447 -37.53 27.45 -38.79
C GLN A 447 -38.87 27.51 -38.05
N ILE A 448 -39.06 26.68 -37.03
CA ILE A 448 -40.26 26.72 -36.17
C ILE A 448 -40.43 28.11 -35.54
N LEU A 449 -39.33 28.70 -35.03
CA LEU A 449 -39.34 30.04 -34.45
C LEU A 449 -39.78 31.12 -35.45
N ASN A 450 -39.40 31.00 -36.73
CA ASN A 450 -39.76 31.95 -37.79
C ASN A 450 -41.23 31.83 -38.21
N HIS A 451 -41.87 30.70 -37.94
CA HIS A 451 -43.27 30.43 -38.27
C HIS A 451 -44.24 30.69 -37.11
N LEU A 452 -43.74 31.04 -35.92
CA LEU A 452 -44.59 31.48 -34.81
C LEU A 452 -45.26 32.81 -35.18
N PRO A 453 -46.58 32.96 -34.95
CA PRO A 453 -47.26 34.23 -35.17
C PRO A 453 -46.63 35.29 -34.24
N SER A 454 -45.95 36.26 -34.83
CA SER A 454 -45.52 37.45 -34.11
C SER A 454 -46.77 38.15 -33.55
N ASN A 455 -46.82 38.38 -32.23
CA ASN A 455 -47.78 39.28 -31.59
C ASN A 455 -47.54 40.73 -32.10
N GLN A 456 -47.87 41.00 -33.35
CA GLN A 456 -48.34 42.29 -33.79
C GLN A 456 -49.86 42.20 -33.66
N HIS A 457 -50.40 42.85 -32.62
CA HIS A 457 -51.79 43.29 -32.40
C HIS A 457 -52.19 43.15 -30.93
N LEU A 458 -51.61 44.00 -30.09
CA LEU A 458 -52.33 44.62 -28.98
C LEU A 458 -52.24 46.13 -29.23
N GLY A 459 -53.23 46.65 -29.96
CA GLY A 459 -53.53 48.07 -30.06
C GLY A 459 -54.58 48.46 -29.06
#